data_AF-A0AA51Y8Z1-F1
#
_entry.id   AF-A0AA51Y8Z1-F1
#
_cell.length_a   1.000
_cell.length_b   1.000
_cell.length_c   1.000
_cell.angle_alpha   90.00
_cell.angle_beta   90.00
_cell.angle_gamma   90.00
#
_symmetry.space_group_name_H-M   'P 1'
#
loop_
_entity.id
_entity.type
_entity.pdbx_description
1 polymer ?
#
loop_
_entity_poly.entity_id
_entity_poly.type
_entity_poly.pdbx_seq_one_letter_code
_entity_poly.pdbx_strand_id
1 'polypeptide(L)'
;MTISSTPALPKTFAALAEPFDALAETAVARFAYDASRIDPTFGPHGELAALVRSVTTLEGGLMEQGLRMLLDSNPRFLVIEPVLKLPIIDEAMAAVRSNDFKALAAVRFDAKSYTAVHYRPDLIVLEPAANTAHMIEIKRCSESFGKGYLKSLETKMRAATLVLPHMLFDNGYPGVGKVTMAIVDCEDSDRRVPVIGTSDLDHEFNCPGLGEALGYLRLRFAQKVQARIAACIERGTRVPGAPLAAQKENSGSDVLADETSAPSAMSTAPGSETAPRLGSVTVTLARKHSGRGKGERTISNSVPSPAPQDSPCQPNARALRGKQQFPASISTGKIDPEHPGEDPAAIIAMAVRMGLMGQVDRTGLPAALRDALRDLAEQGEPAAEMVLDWLDRVLLSKLSSDAGSA
;
A
#
# COMPACT_ATOMS: atom_id res chain seq x y z
N MET A 1 -15.40 21.78 15.79
CA MET A 1 -14.31 21.88 16.77
C MET A 1 -13.12 22.50 16.08
N THR A 2 -12.86 23.79 16.33
CA THR A 2 -11.61 24.44 15.95
C THR A 2 -10.51 23.84 16.81
N ILE A 3 -9.52 23.20 16.19
CA ILE A 3 -8.31 22.71 16.88
C ILE A 3 -7.55 23.96 17.34
N SER A 4 -7.88 24.43 18.54
CA SER A 4 -7.34 25.64 19.13
C SER A 4 -6.01 25.30 19.80
N SER A 5 -4.92 25.80 19.21
CA SER A 5 -3.51 25.60 19.56
C SER A 5 -2.92 24.23 19.21
N THR A 6 -1.96 24.24 18.28
CA THR A 6 -1.02 23.13 18.07
C THR A 6 -0.07 23.11 19.27
N PRO A 7 0.07 21.99 20.01
CA PRO A 7 1.02 21.91 21.11
C PRO A 7 2.45 22.12 20.59
N ALA A 8 3.34 22.62 21.44
CA ALA A 8 4.75 22.73 21.07
C ALA A 8 5.38 21.35 20.95
N LEU A 9 6.29 21.18 19.99
CA LEU A 9 7.09 19.97 19.85
C LEU A 9 8.01 19.79 21.09
N PRO A 10 8.26 18.56 21.57
CA PRO A 10 9.20 18.33 22.66
C PRO A 10 10.57 18.96 22.37
N LYS A 11 11.22 19.53 23.40
CA LYS A 11 12.49 20.28 23.23
C LYS A 11 13.55 19.46 22.50
N THR A 12 13.63 18.16 22.76
CA THR A 12 14.55 17.21 22.11
C THR A 12 14.42 17.21 20.59
N PHE A 13 13.21 17.45 20.07
CA PHE A 13 12.89 17.39 18.65
C PHE A 13 12.59 18.75 18.04
N ALA A 14 12.71 19.86 18.79
CA ALA A 14 12.27 21.20 18.37
C ALA A 14 12.77 21.62 16.96
N ALA A 15 13.97 21.20 16.56
CA ALA A 15 14.53 21.45 15.24
C ALA A 15 13.74 20.81 14.07
N LEU A 16 12.89 19.82 14.34
CA LEU A 16 12.05 19.13 13.37
C LEU A 16 10.70 19.84 13.11
N ALA A 17 10.39 20.95 13.79
CA ALA A 17 9.12 21.66 13.60
C ALA A 17 8.88 22.08 12.14
N GLU A 18 9.86 22.74 11.52
CA GLU A 18 9.81 23.16 10.10
C GLU A 18 9.84 21.96 9.14
N PRO A 19 10.77 20.97 9.29
CA PRO A 19 10.73 19.74 8.50
C PRO A 19 9.39 18.98 8.58
N PHE A 20 8.75 18.94 9.74
CA PHE A 20 7.45 18.29 9.92
C PHE A 20 6.32 19.04 9.23
N ASP A 21 6.33 20.38 9.24
CA ASP A 21 5.34 21.13 8.47
C ASP A 21 5.52 20.92 6.96
N ALA A 22 6.76 20.95 6.48
CA ALA A 22 7.08 20.67 5.08
C ALA A 22 6.69 19.24 4.67
N LEU A 23 6.91 18.26 5.55
CA LEU A 23 6.52 16.88 5.33
C LEU A 23 4.99 16.73 5.25
N ALA A 24 4.25 17.37 6.17
CA ALA A 24 2.79 17.37 6.16
C ALA A 24 2.22 18.05 4.90
N GLU A 25 2.78 19.20 4.51
CA GLU A 25 2.42 19.92 3.28
C GLU A 25 2.65 19.04 2.04
N THR A 26 3.84 18.43 1.94
CA THR A 26 4.21 17.54 0.84
C THR A 26 3.30 16.31 0.77
N ALA A 27 2.94 15.73 1.92
CA ALA A 27 2.03 14.59 1.97
C ALA A 27 0.64 14.95 1.43
N VAL A 28 0.10 16.13 1.77
CA VAL A 28 -1.18 16.59 1.22
C VAL A 28 -1.06 16.96 -0.26
N ALA A 29 0.04 17.58 -0.67
CA ALA A 29 0.30 17.96 -2.06
C ALA A 29 0.44 16.76 -3.03
N ARG A 30 0.77 15.56 -2.51
CA ARG A 30 0.76 14.31 -3.29
C ARG A 30 -0.64 13.92 -3.76
N PHE A 31 -1.70 14.43 -3.14
CA PHE A 31 -3.05 14.23 -3.65
C PHE A 31 -3.24 15.03 -4.94
N ALA A 32 -3.44 14.31 -6.04
CA ALA A 32 -3.80 14.88 -7.32
C ALA A 32 -5.22 14.47 -7.70
N TYR A 33 -6.01 15.45 -8.16
CA TYR A 33 -7.33 15.23 -8.74
C TYR A 33 -7.45 16.06 -10.00
N ASP A 34 -7.89 15.43 -11.08
CA ASP A 34 -8.17 16.12 -12.33
C ASP A 34 -9.50 16.86 -12.20
N ALA A 35 -9.45 18.19 -12.12
CA ALA A 35 -10.63 19.03 -11.98
C ALA A 35 -11.56 18.99 -13.20
N SER A 36 -11.09 18.50 -14.35
CA SER A 36 -11.94 18.28 -15.53
C SER A 36 -12.76 16.98 -15.45
N ARG A 37 -12.44 16.10 -14.50
CA ARG A 37 -13.17 14.85 -14.27
C ARG A 37 -14.50 15.13 -13.59
N ILE A 38 -15.58 14.69 -14.23
CA ILE A 38 -16.92 14.65 -13.63
C ILE A 38 -17.09 13.27 -12.97
N ASP A 39 -17.28 13.25 -11.65
CA ASP A 39 -17.61 12.02 -10.93
C ASP A 39 -19.12 11.75 -11.07
N PRO A 40 -19.57 10.63 -11.65
CA PRO A 40 -21.00 10.38 -11.88
C PRO A 40 -21.79 10.13 -10.59
N THR A 41 -21.13 9.72 -9.51
CA THR A 41 -21.76 9.42 -8.22
C THR A 41 -21.78 10.63 -7.31
N PHE A 42 -20.64 11.33 -7.22
CA PHE A 42 -20.45 12.44 -6.28
C PHE A 42 -20.54 13.82 -6.95
N GLY A 43 -20.65 13.88 -8.28
CA GLY A 43 -20.80 15.11 -9.04
C GLY A 43 -19.71 16.14 -8.72
N PRO A 44 -20.08 17.40 -8.37
CA PRO A 44 -19.14 18.44 -7.94
C PRO A 44 -18.29 18.09 -6.71
N HIS A 45 -18.66 17.06 -5.93
CA HIS A 45 -17.94 16.61 -4.76
C HIS A 45 -16.98 15.44 -5.04
N GLY A 46 -16.76 15.07 -6.31
CA GLY A 46 -15.84 14.00 -6.70
C GLY A 46 -14.43 14.17 -6.13
N GLU A 47 -13.89 15.40 -6.14
CA GLU A 47 -12.59 15.72 -5.55
C GLU A 47 -12.56 15.45 -4.04
N LEU A 48 -13.60 15.87 -3.32
CA LEU A 48 -13.71 15.66 -1.88
C LEU A 48 -13.78 14.17 -1.55
N ALA A 49 -14.58 13.41 -2.29
CA ALA A 49 -14.71 11.97 -2.10
C ALA A 49 -13.39 11.24 -2.37
N ALA A 50 -12.66 11.64 -3.42
CA ALA A 50 -11.32 11.11 -3.70
C ALA A 50 -10.32 11.45 -2.59
N LEU A 51 -10.31 12.70 -2.12
CA LEU A 51 -9.44 13.13 -1.02
C LEU A 51 -9.66 12.31 0.23
N VAL A 52 -10.91 12.18 0.70
CA VAL A 52 -11.26 11.41 1.91
C VAL A 52 -10.77 9.96 1.81
N ARG A 53 -10.91 9.33 0.63
CA ARG A 53 -10.41 7.96 0.40
C ARG A 53 -8.88 7.86 0.41
N SER A 54 -8.18 8.91 -0.02
CA SER A 54 -6.72 8.92 -0.12
C SER A 54 -6.02 9.30 1.18
N VAL A 55 -6.66 10.10 2.06
CA VAL A 55 -6.05 10.63 3.29
C VAL A 55 -5.49 9.53 4.19
N THR A 56 -6.14 8.36 4.28
CA THR A 56 -5.69 7.22 5.08
C THR A 56 -4.33 6.70 4.62
N THR A 57 -4.14 6.53 3.32
CA THR A 57 -2.87 6.09 2.72
C THR A 57 -1.79 7.15 2.86
N LEU A 58 -2.14 8.42 2.66
CA LEU A 58 -1.20 9.54 2.82
C LEU A 58 -0.70 9.66 4.25
N GLU A 59 -1.59 9.52 5.24
CA GLU A 59 -1.23 9.52 6.65
C GLU A 59 -0.30 8.35 7.00
N GLY A 60 -0.57 7.15 6.50
CA GLY A 60 0.31 6.00 6.75
C GLY A 60 1.76 6.27 6.32
N GLY A 61 1.96 6.76 5.10
CA GLY A 61 3.28 7.12 4.59
C GLY A 61 3.91 8.34 5.28
N LEU A 62 3.08 9.25 5.81
CA LEU A 62 3.54 10.37 6.63
C LEU A 62 4.11 9.89 7.97
N MET A 63 3.39 9.01 8.67
CA MET A 63 3.80 8.51 9.98
C MET A 63 5.10 7.71 9.89
N GLU A 64 5.28 6.94 8.83
CA GLU A 64 6.53 6.24 8.53
C GLU A 64 7.71 7.19 8.34
N GLN A 65 7.54 8.22 7.50
CA GLN A 65 8.58 9.24 7.28
C GLN A 65 8.86 10.06 8.53
N GLY A 66 7.84 10.38 9.32
CA GLY A 66 7.97 11.10 10.59
C GLY A 66 8.78 10.34 11.62
N LEU A 67 8.45 9.06 11.85
CA LEU A 67 9.19 8.23 12.81
C LEU A 67 10.64 8.01 12.37
N ARG A 68 10.87 7.82 11.07
CA ARG A 68 12.21 7.77 10.48
C ARG A 68 13.02 9.03 10.81
N MET A 69 12.48 10.22 10.51
CA MET A 69 13.16 11.49 10.78
C MET A 69 13.47 11.68 12.27
N LEU A 70 12.58 11.25 13.17
CA LEU A 70 12.82 11.30 14.61
C LEU A 70 13.99 10.41 15.02
N LEU A 71 14.02 9.17 14.54
CA LEU A 71 15.07 8.21 14.89
C LEU A 71 16.41 8.60 14.26
N ASP A 72 16.42 9.09 13.01
CA ASP A 72 17.62 9.58 12.33
C ASP A 72 18.21 10.84 12.98
N SER A 73 17.38 11.67 13.64
CA SER A 73 17.86 12.85 14.37
C SER A 73 18.68 12.48 15.62
N ASN A 74 18.60 11.23 16.07
CA ASN A 74 19.29 10.75 17.26
C ASN A 74 20.47 9.83 16.87
N PRO A 75 21.73 10.22 17.15
CA PRO A 75 22.92 9.47 16.73
C PRO A 75 23.07 8.09 17.37
N ARG A 76 22.25 7.75 18.38
CA ARG A 76 22.18 6.41 18.96
C ARG A 76 21.63 5.38 17.98
N PHE A 77 20.78 5.82 17.05
CA PHE A 77 20.11 4.95 16.11
C PHE A 77 20.74 5.03 14.73
N LEU A 78 20.66 3.92 14.02
CA LEU A 78 20.97 3.83 12.60
C LEU A 78 19.74 3.26 11.91
N VAL A 79 19.00 4.11 11.20
CA VAL A 79 17.87 3.66 10.38
C VAL A 79 18.40 3.06 9.08
N ILE A 80 17.93 1.87 8.72
CA ILE A 80 18.41 1.12 7.56
C ILE A 80 17.68 1.57 6.29
N GLU A 81 18.44 2.15 5.36
CA GLU A 81 17.92 2.61 4.07
C GLU A 81 18.77 2.12 2.87
N PRO A 82 18.13 1.64 1.78
CA PRO A 82 16.71 1.30 1.69
C PRO A 82 16.37 0.11 2.61
N VAL A 83 15.14 0.09 3.14
CA VAL A 83 14.70 -1.01 4.02
C VAL A 83 14.88 -2.37 3.33
N LEU A 84 15.55 -3.29 4.03
CA LEU A 84 15.89 -4.60 3.53
C LEU A 84 14.63 -5.41 3.21
N LYS A 85 14.65 -6.07 2.06
CA LYS A 85 13.63 -7.04 1.65
C LYS A 85 14.03 -8.40 2.23
N LEU A 86 13.34 -8.83 3.27
CA LEU A 86 13.65 -10.03 4.05
C LEU A 86 13.01 -11.27 3.41
N PRO A 87 13.78 -12.33 3.12
CA PRO A 87 13.21 -13.57 2.64
C PRO A 87 12.40 -14.25 3.74
N ILE A 88 11.18 -14.67 3.42
CA ILE A 88 10.36 -15.51 4.30
C ILE A 88 10.58 -16.95 3.89
N ILE A 89 11.44 -17.64 4.64
CA ILE A 89 11.79 -19.03 4.39
C ILE A 89 10.86 -19.97 5.18
N ASP A 90 10.60 -21.15 4.61
CA ASP A 90 9.62 -22.09 5.17
C ASP A 90 10.07 -22.66 6.52
N GLU A 91 11.37 -22.82 6.74
CA GLU A 91 11.96 -23.30 7.98
C GLU A 91 11.74 -22.31 9.13
N ALA A 92 11.92 -21.02 8.88
CA ALA A 92 11.64 -19.97 9.86
C ALA A 92 10.15 -19.92 10.19
N MET A 93 9.28 -20.04 9.18
CA MET A 93 7.83 -20.11 9.37
C MET A 93 7.40 -21.38 10.13
N ALA A 94 8.05 -22.52 9.90
CA ALA A 94 7.81 -23.75 10.64
C ALA A 94 8.27 -23.63 12.09
N ALA A 95 9.45 -23.06 12.33
CA ALA A 95 9.98 -22.81 13.67
C ALA A 95 9.03 -21.92 14.48
N VAL A 96 8.55 -20.81 13.91
CA VAL A 96 7.61 -19.90 14.59
C VAL A 96 6.26 -20.57 14.89
N ARG A 97 5.77 -21.47 14.02
CA ARG A 97 4.49 -22.16 14.24
C ARG A 97 4.56 -23.26 15.29
N SER A 98 5.72 -23.91 15.43
CA SER A 98 5.89 -25.10 16.26
C SER A 98 6.50 -24.81 17.63
N ASN A 99 6.94 -23.58 17.90
CA ASN A 99 7.65 -23.23 19.14
C ASN A 99 7.10 -21.95 19.77
N ASP A 100 7.30 -21.80 21.09
CA ASP A 100 7.20 -20.48 21.72
C ASP A 100 8.28 -19.58 21.14
N PHE A 101 7.89 -18.38 20.72
CA PHE A 101 8.79 -17.43 20.08
C PHE A 101 9.93 -17.00 21.01
N LYS A 102 9.71 -16.97 22.33
CA LYS A 102 10.77 -16.67 23.30
C LYS A 102 11.91 -17.70 23.26
N ALA A 103 11.60 -18.97 22.96
CA ALA A 103 12.62 -20.02 22.84
C ALA A 103 13.48 -19.88 21.58
N LEU A 104 13.03 -19.09 20.59
CA LEU A 104 13.74 -18.85 19.33
C LEU A 104 14.70 -17.65 19.40
N ALA A 105 14.86 -17.01 20.56
CA ALA A 105 15.64 -15.76 20.69
C ALA A 105 17.09 -15.85 20.18
N ALA A 106 17.72 -17.03 20.22
CA ALA A 106 19.08 -17.29 19.72
C ALA A 106 19.12 -17.96 18.34
N VAL A 107 17.97 -18.37 17.77
CA VAL A 107 17.92 -19.05 16.47
C VAL A 107 18.08 -18.05 15.35
N ARG A 108 18.96 -18.35 14.40
CA ARG A 108 19.19 -17.55 13.20
C ARG A 108 19.14 -18.45 11.98
N PHE A 109 18.50 -17.97 10.91
CA PHE A 109 18.45 -18.67 9.64
C PHE A 109 19.27 -17.92 8.59
N ASP A 110 19.88 -18.69 7.69
CA ASP A 110 20.57 -18.17 6.51
C ASP A 110 19.56 -17.55 5.54
N ALA A 111 19.86 -16.35 5.06
CA ALA A 111 19.05 -15.63 4.10
C ALA A 111 19.18 -16.14 2.65
N LYS A 112 20.19 -16.98 2.36
CA LYS A 112 20.49 -17.52 1.02
C LYS A 112 19.59 -18.67 0.60
N SER A 113 18.74 -19.16 1.50
CA SER A 113 17.71 -20.15 1.15
C SER A 113 16.73 -19.57 0.14
N TYR A 114 16.52 -20.28 -0.96
CA TYR A 114 15.63 -19.83 -2.04
C TYR A 114 14.19 -19.71 -1.53
N THR A 115 13.59 -18.53 -1.68
CA THR A 115 12.16 -18.31 -1.43
C THR A 115 11.54 -17.40 -2.46
N ALA A 116 10.30 -17.68 -2.84
CA ALA A 116 9.49 -16.79 -3.66
C ALA A 116 8.90 -15.63 -2.86
N VAL A 117 8.79 -15.78 -1.54
CA VAL A 117 8.06 -14.85 -0.66
C VAL A 117 9.04 -13.98 0.11
N HIS A 118 8.79 -12.68 0.06
CA HIS A 118 9.58 -11.72 0.79
C HIS A 118 8.67 -10.78 1.57
N TYR A 119 9.19 -10.29 2.68
CA TYR A 119 8.56 -9.30 3.53
C TYR A 119 9.46 -8.08 3.60
N ARG A 120 8.85 -6.89 3.55
CA ARG A 120 9.54 -5.62 3.73
C ARG A 120 8.84 -4.91 4.88
N PRO A 121 9.46 -4.80 6.07
CA PRO A 121 8.91 -4.00 7.15
C PRO A 121 8.92 -2.52 6.76
N ASP A 122 8.18 -1.70 7.50
CA ASP A 122 8.15 -0.25 7.27
C ASP A 122 9.47 0.39 7.72
N LEU A 123 10.05 -0.05 8.84
CA LEU A 123 11.37 0.40 9.31
C LEU A 123 12.19 -0.76 9.90
N ILE A 124 13.51 -0.66 9.70
CA ILE A 124 14.51 -1.42 10.46
C ILE A 124 15.46 -0.41 11.07
N VAL A 125 15.66 -0.46 12.38
CA VAL A 125 16.45 0.50 13.13
C VAL A 125 17.44 -0.25 13.98
N LEU A 126 18.73 0.04 13.83
CA LEU A 126 19.76 -0.52 14.68
C LEU A 126 20.05 0.41 15.85
N GLU A 127 20.28 -0.19 17.01
CA GLU A 127 20.85 0.47 18.17
C GLU A 127 22.19 -0.23 18.48
N PRO A 128 23.30 0.22 17.87
CA PRO A 128 24.58 -0.49 17.94
C PRO A 128 25.09 -0.67 19.37
N ALA A 129 24.90 0.35 20.22
CA ALA A 129 25.31 0.29 21.62
C ALA A 129 24.55 -0.79 22.42
N ALA A 130 23.29 -1.05 22.07
CA ALA A 130 22.47 -2.09 22.70
C ALA A 130 22.53 -3.43 21.96
N ASN A 131 23.33 -3.54 20.89
CA ASN A 131 23.43 -4.74 20.05
C ASN A 131 22.04 -5.28 19.60
N THR A 132 21.12 -4.35 19.31
CA THR A 132 19.71 -4.64 19.04
C THR A 132 19.27 -4.07 17.71
N ALA A 133 18.51 -4.83 16.93
CA ALA A 133 17.72 -4.33 15.81
C ALA A 133 16.25 -4.28 16.17
N HIS A 134 15.58 -3.17 15.84
CA HIS A 134 14.15 -2.98 15.97
C HIS A 134 13.51 -3.09 14.59
N MET A 135 12.58 -4.02 14.41
CA MET A 135 11.79 -4.16 13.18
C MET A 135 10.37 -3.66 13.40
N ILE A 136 10.01 -2.58 12.73
CA ILE A 136 8.77 -1.85 13.00
C ILE A 136 7.84 -1.93 11.80
N GLU A 137 6.58 -2.21 12.08
CA GLU A 137 5.47 -1.99 11.15
C GLU A 137 4.57 -0.89 11.72
N ILE A 138 4.14 0.05 10.89
CA ILE A 138 3.25 1.13 11.27
C ILE A 138 1.87 0.86 10.67
N LYS A 139 0.85 1.05 11.50
CA LYS A 139 -0.55 0.94 11.11
C LYS A 139 -1.28 2.17 11.61
N ARG A 140 -2.15 2.71 10.75
CA ARG A 140 -3.01 3.82 11.15
C ARG A 140 -3.99 3.40 12.26
N CYS A 141 -4.70 2.30 12.01
CA CYS A 141 -5.70 1.72 12.89
C CYS A 141 -5.58 0.20 12.81
N SER A 142 -5.24 -0.44 13.92
CA SER A 142 -5.11 -1.90 14.01
C SER A 142 -6.48 -2.62 13.97
N GLU A 143 -7.54 -2.03 14.54
CA GLU A 143 -8.89 -2.61 14.60
C GLU A 143 -9.54 -2.76 13.22
N SER A 144 -9.14 -1.91 12.26
CA SER A 144 -9.61 -1.98 10.87
C SER A 144 -9.16 -3.24 10.14
N PHE A 145 -8.20 -3.99 10.70
CA PHE A 145 -7.72 -5.24 10.12
C PHE A 145 -8.44 -6.43 10.73
N GLY A 146 -9.00 -7.29 9.88
CA GLY A 146 -9.59 -8.55 10.34
C GLY A 146 -8.58 -9.37 11.15
N LYS A 147 -9.04 -10.01 12.24
CA LYS A 147 -8.18 -10.74 13.21
C LYS A 147 -7.18 -11.71 12.56
N GLY A 148 -7.52 -12.30 11.40
CA GLY A 148 -6.62 -13.18 10.65
C GLY A 148 -5.43 -12.49 9.98
N TYR A 149 -5.58 -11.22 9.57
CA TYR A 149 -4.51 -10.46 8.92
C TYR A 149 -3.39 -10.12 9.89
N LEU A 150 -3.72 -9.54 11.05
CA LEU A 150 -2.72 -9.19 12.08
C LEU A 150 -1.94 -10.42 12.54
N LYS A 151 -2.63 -11.55 12.77
CA LYS A 151 -1.96 -12.81 13.12
C LYS A 151 -1.02 -13.31 12.01
N SER A 152 -1.42 -13.18 10.74
CA SER A 152 -0.58 -13.55 9.60
C SER A 152 0.64 -12.64 9.48
N LEU A 153 0.44 -11.33 9.64
CA LEU A 153 1.50 -10.32 9.65
C LEU A 153 2.49 -10.57 10.79
N GLU A 154 1.99 -10.76 12.01
CA GLU A 154 2.80 -11.10 13.18
C GLU A 154 3.63 -12.38 12.93
N THR A 155 3.03 -13.42 12.36
CA THR A 155 3.76 -14.66 12.04
C THR A 155 4.88 -14.40 11.03
N LYS A 156 4.63 -13.59 10.00
CA LYS A 156 5.65 -13.19 9.02
C LYS A 156 6.76 -12.36 9.66
N MET A 157 6.41 -11.39 10.50
CA MET A 157 7.37 -10.58 11.25
C MET A 157 8.25 -11.48 12.13
N ARG A 158 7.65 -12.36 12.93
CA ARG A 158 8.39 -13.32 13.76
C ARG A 158 9.37 -14.14 12.91
N ALA A 159 8.95 -14.69 11.78
CA ALA A 159 9.85 -15.45 10.91
C ALA A 159 10.99 -14.56 10.35
N ALA A 160 10.66 -13.34 9.91
CA ALA A 160 11.63 -12.38 9.40
C ALA A 160 12.67 -11.96 10.45
N THR A 161 12.30 -11.86 11.73
CA THR A 161 13.28 -11.56 12.80
C THR A 161 14.38 -12.61 12.94
N LEU A 162 14.10 -13.87 12.59
CA LEU A 162 15.09 -14.95 12.66
C LEU A 162 16.09 -14.90 11.49
N VAL A 163 15.72 -14.21 10.40
CA VAL A 163 16.53 -14.05 9.18
C VAL A 163 17.28 -12.70 9.20
N LEU A 164 16.68 -11.67 9.81
CA LEU A 164 17.19 -10.30 9.79
C LEU A 164 18.68 -10.17 10.20
N PRO A 165 19.20 -10.85 11.25
CA PRO A 165 20.60 -10.69 11.63
C PRO A 165 21.58 -11.14 10.55
N HIS A 166 21.25 -12.21 9.80
CA HIS A 166 22.05 -12.65 8.66
C HIS A 166 21.96 -11.66 7.50
N MET A 167 20.76 -11.13 7.22
CA MET A 167 20.58 -10.08 6.22
C MET A 167 21.37 -8.82 6.53
N LEU A 168 21.41 -8.39 7.80
CA LEU A 168 22.21 -7.24 8.22
C LEU A 168 23.69 -7.48 7.98
N PHE A 169 24.19 -8.66 8.35
CA PHE A 169 25.59 -9.05 8.13
C PHE A 169 25.96 -9.09 6.64
N ASP A 170 25.14 -9.75 5.80
CA ASP A 170 25.37 -9.85 4.35
C ASP A 170 25.39 -8.48 3.65
N ASN A 171 24.70 -7.48 4.22
CA ASN A 171 24.66 -6.11 3.71
C ASN A 171 25.66 -5.16 4.39
N GLY A 172 26.60 -5.68 5.21
CA GLY A 172 27.68 -4.90 5.81
C GLY A 172 27.28 -4.02 7.00
N TYR A 173 26.10 -4.26 7.59
CA TYR A 173 25.67 -3.57 8.80
C TYR A 173 26.27 -4.23 10.06
N PRO A 174 26.34 -3.49 11.19
CA PRO A 174 26.77 -4.06 12.47
C PRO A 174 25.96 -5.32 12.83
N GLY A 175 26.67 -6.33 13.34
CA GLY A 175 26.03 -7.54 13.84
C GLY A 175 25.09 -7.22 15.01
N VAL A 176 23.98 -7.94 15.09
CA VAL A 176 22.98 -7.77 16.15
C VAL A 176 22.78 -9.06 16.96
N GLY A 177 22.80 -8.94 18.27
CA GLY A 177 22.56 -10.03 19.22
C GLY A 177 21.06 -10.27 19.44
N LYS A 178 20.25 -9.21 19.38
CA LYS A 178 18.82 -9.25 19.62
C LYS A 178 18.04 -8.57 18.49
N VAL A 179 16.89 -9.12 18.14
CA VAL A 179 15.90 -8.46 17.28
C VAL A 179 14.60 -8.29 18.06
N THR A 180 14.11 -7.07 18.17
CA THR A 180 12.77 -6.74 18.66
C THR A 180 11.87 -6.45 17.47
N MET A 181 10.56 -6.60 17.69
CA MET A 181 9.56 -6.25 16.68
C MET A 181 8.38 -5.57 17.34
N ALA A 182 7.82 -4.57 16.68
CA ALA A 182 6.62 -3.88 17.14
C ALA A 182 5.72 -3.51 15.97
N ILE A 183 4.41 -3.56 16.21
CA ILE A 183 3.40 -3.01 15.31
C ILE A 183 2.86 -1.74 15.96
N VAL A 184 3.17 -0.58 15.42
CA VAL A 184 2.74 0.70 15.98
C VAL A 184 1.32 1.00 15.48
N ASP A 185 0.36 1.03 16.40
CA ASP A 185 -1.00 1.50 16.14
C ASP A 185 -1.09 3.00 16.39
N CYS A 186 -1.21 3.78 15.31
CA CYS A 186 -1.20 5.24 15.38
C CYS A 186 -2.47 5.81 16.03
N GLU A 187 -3.56 5.05 16.06
CA GLU A 187 -4.81 5.40 16.76
C GLU A 187 -4.83 4.95 18.22
N ASP A 188 -3.81 4.19 18.67
CA ASP A 188 -3.71 3.67 20.04
C ASP A 188 -4.99 2.93 20.48
N SER A 189 -5.61 2.24 19.52
CA SER A 189 -6.88 1.52 19.70
C SER A 189 -6.67 0.09 20.20
N ASP A 190 -5.49 -0.47 19.97
CA ASP A 190 -5.14 -1.84 20.36
C ASP A 190 -3.81 -1.89 21.11
N ARG A 191 -3.81 -2.58 22.24
CA ARG A 191 -2.63 -2.82 23.07
C ARG A 191 -2.51 -4.31 23.38
N ARG A 192 -1.78 -5.02 22.52
CA ARG A 192 -1.54 -6.47 22.63
C ARG A 192 -0.17 -6.76 22.05
N VAL A 193 0.73 -7.44 22.75
CA VAL A 193 2.06 -7.78 22.20
C VAL A 193 1.93 -8.53 20.86
N PRO A 194 2.58 -8.09 19.76
CA PRO A 194 3.57 -7.00 19.65
C PRO A 194 3.03 -5.62 19.19
N VAL A 195 1.71 -5.43 19.16
CA VAL A 195 1.04 -4.14 18.89
C VAL A 195 1.21 -3.19 20.08
N ILE A 196 1.71 -1.98 19.80
CA ILE A 196 1.96 -0.91 20.76
C ILE A 196 1.32 0.40 20.27
N GLY A 197 0.98 1.29 21.20
CA GLY A 197 0.54 2.64 20.88
C GLY A 197 1.70 3.58 20.57
N THR A 198 1.40 4.77 20.02
CA THR A 198 2.41 5.81 19.81
C THR A 198 3.02 6.30 21.13
N SER A 199 2.27 6.28 22.23
CA SER A 199 2.77 6.62 23.56
C SER A 199 3.85 5.67 24.07
N ASP A 200 3.88 4.44 23.57
CA ASP A 200 4.78 3.40 24.04
C ASP A 200 6.14 3.45 23.32
N LEU A 201 6.26 4.24 22.24
CA LEU A 201 7.49 4.43 21.48
C LEU A 201 8.65 4.95 22.34
N ASP A 202 8.33 5.83 23.29
CA ASP A 202 9.32 6.38 24.22
C ASP A 202 9.99 5.27 25.03
N HIS A 203 9.21 4.28 25.46
CA HIS A 203 9.72 3.13 26.21
C HIS A 203 10.43 2.13 25.28
N GLU A 204 9.85 1.81 24.12
CA GLU A 204 10.42 0.84 23.17
C GLU A 204 11.82 1.25 22.70
N PHE A 205 12.00 2.55 22.42
CA PHE A 205 13.27 3.11 21.99
C PHE A 205 14.07 3.77 23.12
N ASN A 206 13.57 3.76 24.36
CA ASN A 206 14.17 4.52 25.47
C ASN A 206 14.54 5.96 25.05
N CYS A 207 13.60 6.67 24.42
CA CYS A 207 13.79 7.98 23.81
C CYS A 207 12.59 8.88 24.14
N PRO A 208 12.66 9.67 25.23
CA PRO A 208 11.55 10.51 25.67
C PRO A 208 11.13 11.56 24.62
N GLY A 209 9.83 11.69 24.42
CA GLY A 209 9.18 12.64 23.50
C GLY A 209 8.94 12.10 22.08
N LEU A 210 9.25 10.84 21.78
CA LEU A 210 9.02 10.27 20.44
C LEU A 210 7.54 10.23 20.10
N GLY A 211 6.72 9.68 21.00
CA GLY A 211 5.28 9.58 20.82
C GLY A 211 4.61 10.94 20.68
N GLU A 212 4.99 11.90 21.53
CA GLU A 212 4.49 13.27 21.47
C GLU A 212 4.88 13.98 20.18
N ALA A 213 6.13 13.83 19.71
CA ALA A 213 6.59 14.42 18.46
C ALA A 213 5.86 13.84 17.23
N LEU A 214 5.62 12.53 17.23
CA LEU A 214 4.85 11.88 16.17
C LEU A 214 3.38 12.31 16.19
N GLY A 215 2.80 12.49 17.39
CA GLY A 215 1.47 13.08 17.58
C GLY A 215 1.36 14.51 17.06
N TYR A 216 2.39 15.34 17.28
CA TYR A 216 2.47 16.69 16.70
C TYR A 216 2.43 16.65 15.16
N LEU A 217 3.22 15.78 14.53
CA LEU A 217 3.23 15.65 13.07
C LEU A 217 1.84 15.27 12.53
N ARG A 218 1.20 14.29 13.18
CA ARG A 218 -0.17 13.86 12.83
C ARG A 218 -1.16 15.02 12.92
N LEU A 219 -1.03 15.87 13.95
CA LEU A 219 -1.88 17.05 14.10
C LEU A 219 -1.66 18.09 12.99
N ARG A 220 -0.40 18.37 12.63
CA ARG A 220 -0.08 19.27 11.51
C ARG A 220 -0.70 18.78 10.22
N PHE A 221 -0.56 17.49 9.94
CA PHE A 221 -1.19 16.87 8.77
C PHE A 221 -2.72 16.98 8.81
N ALA A 222 -3.35 16.70 9.95
CA ALA A 222 -4.80 16.84 10.11
C ALA A 222 -5.27 18.28 9.81
N GLN A 223 -4.55 19.30 10.27
CA GLN A 223 -4.86 20.71 9.98
C GLN A 223 -4.79 21.02 8.47
N LYS A 224 -3.74 20.54 7.78
CA LYS A 224 -3.58 20.73 6.32
C LYS A 224 -4.66 19.99 5.53
N VAL A 225 -5.02 18.77 5.93
CA VAL A 225 -6.12 18.00 5.34
C VAL A 225 -7.46 18.72 5.53
N GLN A 226 -7.75 19.23 6.74
CA GLN A 226 -8.98 19.98 7.03
C GLN A 226 -9.07 21.25 6.17
N ALA A 227 -7.97 21.99 6.01
CA ALA A 227 -7.91 23.14 5.12
C ALA A 227 -8.19 22.75 3.66
N ARG A 228 -7.62 21.62 3.19
CA ARG A 228 -7.89 21.12 1.83
C ARG A 228 -9.35 20.69 1.66
N ILE A 229 -9.93 20.00 2.65
CA ILE A 229 -11.34 19.60 2.66
C ILE A 229 -12.24 20.83 2.55
N ALA A 230 -12.00 21.87 3.36
CA ALA A 230 -12.76 23.12 3.31
C ALA A 230 -12.72 23.74 1.90
N ALA A 231 -11.54 23.79 1.28
CA ALA A 231 -11.39 24.29 -0.08
C ALA A 231 -12.14 23.42 -1.14
N CYS A 232 -12.18 22.10 -0.97
CA CYS A 232 -12.97 21.22 -1.85
C CYS A 232 -14.49 21.45 -1.68
N ILE A 233 -14.96 21.67 -0.46
CA ILE A 233 -16.38 21.96 -0.17
C ILE A 233 -16.78 23.30 -0.82
N GLU A 234 -15.96 24.33 -0.68
CA GLU A 234 -16.18 25.63 -1.32
C GLU A 234 -16.24 25.53 -2.84
N ARG A 235 -15.41 24.68 -3.47
CA ARG A 235 -15.48 24.44 -4.92
C ARG A 235 -16.73 23.67 -5.33
N GLY A 236 -17.08 22.60 -4.61
CA GLY A 236 -18.23 21.76 -4.94
C GLY A 236 -19.58 22.43 -4.71
N THR A 237 -19.65 23.44 -3.84
CA THR A 237 -20.86 24.24 -3.58
C THR A 237 -21.09 25.35 -4.61
N ARG A 238 -20.09 25.70 -5.44
CA ARG A 238 -20.29 26.63 -6.56
C ARG A 238 -21.10 25.93 -7.65
N VAL A 239 -22.39 26.29 -7.73
CA VAL A 239 -23.26 25.88 -8.83
C VAL A 239 -22.68 26.42 -10.15
N PRO A 240 -22.40 25.58 -11.16
CA PRO A 240 -22.08 26.07 -12.50
C PRO A 240 -23.33 26.77 -13.05
N GLY A 241 -23.33 28.11 -13.07
CA GLY A 241 -24.38 28.91 -13.71
C GLY A 241 -25.17 29.89 -12.85
N ALA A 242 -24.78 30.18 -11.60
CA ALA A 242 -25.30 31.38 -10.93
C ALA A 242 -24.65 32.62 -11.59
N PRO A 243 -25.39 33.55 -12.21
CA PRO A 243 -24.81 34.74 -12.78
C PRO A 243 -24.09 35.51 -11.68
N LEU A 244 -22.86 35.98 -11.93
CA LEU A 244 -22.30 37.08 -11.15
C LEU A 244 -23.35 38.20 -11.21
N ALA A 245 -23.99 38.47 -10.09
CA ALA A 245 -24.79 39.67 -9.94
C ALA A 245 -23.84 40.85 -10.18
N ALA A 246 -23.94 41.42 -11.37
CA ALA A 246 -23.22 42.61 -11.75
C ALA A 246 -23.48 43.67 -10.67
N GLN A 247 -22.41 44.09 -9.99
CA GLN A 247 -22.43 45.35 -9.27
C GLN A 247 -22.76 46.42 -10.32
N LYS A 248 -24.00 46.90 -10.32
CA LYS A 248 -24.34 48.18 -10.92
C LYS A 248 -23.63 49.25 -10.10
N GLU A 249 -22.43 49.61 -10.51
CA GLU A 249 -21.89 50.92 -10.20
C GLU A 249 -22.77 51.96 -10.89
N ASN A 250 -23.29 52.85 -10.06
CA ASN A 250 -24.19 53.92 -10.42
C ASN A 250 -23.36 55.19 -10.64
N SER A 251 -23.05 55.50 -11.89
CA SER A 251 -22.66 56.84 -12.38
C SER A 251 -22.60 56.75 -13.91
N GLY A 252 -23.42 57.42 -14.74
CA GLY A 252 -24.04 58.72 -14.59
C GLY A 252 -23.26 59.76 -15.40
N SER A 253 -23.40 59.76 -16.74
CA SER A 253 -23.48 60.97 -17.59
C SER A 253 -23.39 60.65 -19.10
N ASP A 254 -24.27 61.31 -19.86
CA ASP A 254 -24.40 61.42 -21.32
C ASP A 254 -23.10 61.67 -22.10
N VAL A 255 -23.05 61.24 -23.38
CA VAL A 255 -23.02 62.11 -24.60
C VAL A 255 -23.17 61.25 -25.88
N LEU A 256 -23.79 61.89 -26.87
CA LEU A 256 -24.37 61.51 -28.16
C LEU A 256 -23.50 60.81 -29.23
N ALA A 257 -24.21 60.00 -30.04
CA ALA A 257 -24.20 59.79 -31.50
C ALA A 257 -22.88 59.51 -32.26
N ASP A 258 -22.86 58.43 -33.07
CA ASP A 258 -23.11 58.51 -34.53
C ASP A 258 -23.18 57.11 -35.18
N GLU A 259 -23.92 57.01 -36.28
CA GLU A 259 -24.26 55.82 -37.07
C GLU A 259 -23.06 55.25 -37.86
N THR A 260 -23.06 53.94 -38.15
CA THR A 260 -23.18 53.41 -39.53
C THR A 260 -22.94 51.90 -39.66
N SER A 261 -23.91 51.26 -40.35
CA SER A 261 -23.73 50.19 -41.35
C SER A 261 -23.38 48.74 -40.94
N ALA A 262 -24.40 47.89 -41.05
CA ALA A 262 -24.34 46.45 -41.40
C ALA A 262 -23.98 46.27 -42.92
N PRO A 263 -23.89 45.06 -43.54
CA PRO A 263 -24.35 43.74 -43.06
C PRO A 263 -23.55 42.47 -43.48
N SER A 264 -23.97 41.34 -42.87
CA SER A 264 -24.10 39.97 -43.42
C SER A 264 -22.90 39.16 -43.94
N ALA A 265 -22.73 37.94 -43.38
CA ALA A 265 -22.70 36.70 -44.17
C ALA A 265 -22.98 35.45 -43.30
N MET A 266 -24.00 34.70 -43.71
CA MET A 266 -24.26 33.31 -43.33
C MET A 266 -23.20 32.38 -43.95
N SER A 267 -22.83 31.29 -43.26
CA SER A 267 -22.60 30.00 -43.93
C SER A 267 -22.67 28.82 -42.96
N THR A 268 -23.17 27.73 -43.51
CA THR A 268 -23.65 26.46 -42.94
C THR A 268 -22.55 25.41 -42.69
N ALA A 269 -22.89 24.46 -41.80
CA ALA A 269 -22.30 23.17 -41.34
C ALA A 269 -21.65 22.23 -42.40
N PRO A 270 -21.21 20.96 -42.12
CA PRO A 270 -21.10 20.16 -40.87
C PRO A 270 -19.79 19.31 -40.70
N GLY A 271 -19.59 18.73 -39.50
CA GLY A 271 -19.13 17.34 -39.25
C GLY A 271 -17.68 16.89 -39.57
N SER A 272 -16.92 16.52 -38.54
CA SER A 272 -16.32 15.17 -38.44
C SER A 272 -15.83 14.90 -37.01
N GLU A 273 -16.37 13.82 -36.42
CA GLU A 273 -15.86 13.21 -35.19
C GLU A 273 -14.51 12.54 -35.46
N THR A 274 -13.51 12.85 -34.66
CA THR A 274 -12.33 12.00 -34.49
C THR A 274 -12.12 11.75 -33.00
N ALA A 275 -12.33 10.49 -32.60
CA ALA A 275 -12.04 10.03 -31.25
C ALA A 275 -10.54 10.18 -30.94
N PRO A 276 -10.14 10.74 -29.78
CA PRO A 276 -8.74 10.76 -29.39
C PRO A 276 -8.29 9.36 -28.98
N ARG A 277 -7.28 8.87 -29.70
CA ARG A 277 -6.55 7.63 -29.41
C ARG A 277 -5.85 7.74 -28.05
N LEU A 278 -6.03 6.72 -27.21
CA LEU A 278 -5.25 6.48 -26.00
C LEU A 278 -3.75 6.40 -26.36
N GLY A 279 -2.99 7.40 -25.93
CA GLY A 279 -1.53 7.41 -26.04
C GLY A 279 -0.92 6.36 -25.12
N SER A 280 -0.22 5.39 -25.71
CA SER A 280 0.63 4.44 -24.99
C SER A 280 1.83 5.16 -24.38
N VAL A 281 2.05 5.00 -23.07
CA VAL A 281 3.28 5.43 -22.40
C VAL A 281 4.32 4.32 -22.52
N THR A 282 5.39 4.57 -23.28
CA THR A 282 6.59 3.72 -23.34
C THR A 282 7.53 4.10 -22.20
N VAL A 283 7.77 3.18 -21.27
CA VAL A 283 8.82 3.33 -20.25
C VAL A 283 10.08 2.62 -20.73
N THR A 284 11.08 3.40 -21.13
CA THR A 284 12.40 2.90 -21.52
C THR A 284 13.26 2.71 -20.27
N LEU A 285 13.48 1.46 -19.85
CA LEU A 285 14.46 1.12 -18.83
C LEU A 285 15.84 0.93 -19.48
N ALA A 286 16.75 1.89 -19.28
CA ALA A 286 18.15 1.78 -19.65
C ALA A 286 18.85 0.75 -18.76
N ARG A 287 19.14 -0.43 -19.32
CA ARG A 287 19.97 -1.47 -18.68
C ARG A 287 21.45 -1.10 -18.86
N LYS A 288 22.13 -0.77 -17.75
CA LYS A 288 23.59 -0.66 -17.71
C LYS A 288 24.19 -2.07 -17.68
N HIS A 289 24.80 -2.48 -18.80
CA HIS A 289 25.65 -3.66 -18.88
C HIS A 289 26.97 -3.40 -18.12
N SER A 290 27.27 -4.21 -17.09
CA SER A 290 28.62 -4.34 -16.55
C SER A 290 29.14 -5.76 -16.82
N GLY A 291 30.32 -5.80 -17.43
CA GLY A 291 30.94 -6.97 -18.02
C GLY A 291 31.34 -8.07 -17.03
N ARG A 292 31.33 -9.28 -17.57
CA ARG A 292 31.63 -10.57 -16.97
C ARG A 292 33.11 -10.86 -17.13
N GLY A 293 33.86 -10.96 -16.03
CA GLY A 293 35.22 -11.51 -15.99
C GLY A 293 35.18 -13.04 -15.91
N LYS A 294 35.86 -13.70 -16.85
CA LYS A 294 36.10 -15.15 -16.89
C LYS A 294 37.21 -15.52 -15.90
N GLY A 295 37.03 -16.61 -15.17
CA GLY A 295 38.08 -17.33 -14.44
C GLY A 295 37.73 -18.81 -14.35
N GLU A 296 38.50 -19.64 -15.05
CA GLU A 296 38.41 -21.10 -15.15
C GLU A 296 39.05 -21.83 -13.96
N ARG A 297 38.79 -23.15 -13.90
CA ARG A 297 39.47 -24.27 -13.20
C ARG A 297 38.78 -24.79 -11.93
N THR A 298 38.68 -26.09 -11.63
CA THR A 298 38.97 -27.37 -12.32
C THR A 298 38.23 -28.47 -11.52
N ILE A 299 37.83 -29.53 -12.21
CA ILE A 299 37.14 -30.74 -11.71
C ILE A 299 38.12 -31.71 -11.04
N SER A 300 37.70 -32.40 -9.97
CA SER A 300 38.08 -33.81 -9.76
C SER A 300 37.00 -34.60 -9.01
N ASN A 301 36.75 -35.82 -9.52
CA ASN A 301 35.76 -36.79 -9.08
C ASN A 301 36.36 -37.80 -8.09
N SER A 302 35.54 -38.39 -7.20
CA SER A 302 35.51 -39.85 -6.96
C SER A 302 34.34 -40.27 -6.05
N VAL A 303 33.80 -41.45 -6.38
CA VAL A 303 32.67 -42.28 -5.84
C VAL A 303 33.14 -43.76 -6.05
N PRO A 304 32.60 -44.91 -5.52
CA PRO A 304 31.37 -45.24 -4.73
C PRO A 304 31.59 -46.04 -3.41
N SER A 305 30.64 -46.09 -2.44
CA SER A 305 29.49 -47.04 -2.18
C SER A 305 29.91 -48.49 -1.78
N PRO A 306 29.14 -49.30 -0.98
CA PRO A 306 27.69 -49.58 -1.13
C PRO A 306 26.82 -49.77 0.16
N ALA A 307 25.49 -49.80 -0.07
CA ALA A 307 24.38 -50.21 0.83
C ALA A 307 24.16 -51.76 0.82
N PRO A 308 23.15 -52.38 1.50
CA PRO A 308 21.71 -52.26 1.12
C PRO A 308 20.65 -52.45 2.26
N GLN A 309 19.38 -52.09 1.99
CA GLN A 309 18.15 -52.94 2.11
C GLN A 309 16.83 -52.12 2.06
N ASP A 310 16.08 -52.28 0.94
CA ASP A 310 14.66 -52.70 0.76
C ASP A 310 13.63 -52.53 1.92
N SER A 311 12.35 -52.11 1.78
CA SER A 311 11.38 -51.79 0.69
C SER A 311 10.19 -50.94 1.29
N PRO A 312 8.92 -50.92 0.78
CA PRO A 312 8.34 -49.75 0.08
C PRO A 312 7.04 -49.17 0.70
N CYS A 313 6.75 -47.87 0.46
CA CYS A 313 5.37 -47.37 0.39
C CYS A 313 5.29 -46.03 -0.37
N GLN A 314 4.43 -45.95 -1.37
CA GLN A 314 4.12 -44.73 -2.15
C GLN A 314 2.95 -43.92 -1.51
N PRO A 315 2.37 -42.89 -2.15
CA PRO A 315 2.57 -41.52 -1.71
C PRO A 315 1.25 -40.83 -1.29
N ASN A 316 1.31 -39.83 -0.41
CA ASN A 316 0.22 -38.87 -0.28
C ASN A 316 0.76 -37.45 -0.41
N ALA A 317 0.59 -36.92 -1.62
CA ALA A 317 0.71 -35.51 -1.93
C ALA A 317 -0.48 -34.76 -1.30
N ARG A 318 -0.18 -33.74 -0.48
CA ARG A 318 -1.15 -32.67 -0.23
C ARG A 318 -0.43 -31.35 -0.01
N ALA A 319 -0.19 -30.66 -1.12
CA ALA A 319 0.18 -29.26 -1.16
C ALA A 319 -1.01 -28.40 -0.71
N LEU A 320 -0.78 -27.44 0.19
CA LEU A 320 -1.73 -26.38 0.51
C LEU A 320 -1.04 -25.03 0.34
N ARG A 321 -1.20 -24.45 -0.85
CA ARG A 321 -0.76 -23.11 -1.25
C ARG A 321 -1.67 -22.05 -0.60
N GLY A 322 -1.07 -21.13 0.16
CA GLY A 322 -1.76 -20.05 0.87
C GLY A 322 -2.06 -18.83 -0.01
N LYS A 323 -3.31 -18.39 0.02
CA LYS A 323 -3.93 -17.29 -0.73
C LYS A 323 -3.49 -15.91 -0.19
N GLN A 324 -3.19 -14.95 -1.09
CA GLN A 324 -2.90 -13.55 -0.76
C GLN A 324 -4.18 -12.72 -0.94
N GLN A 325 -4.70 -12.05 0.11
CA GLN A 325 -5.97 -11.30 0.06
C GLN A 325 -5.77 -9.77 0.08
N PHE A 326 -6.40 -9.11 -0.88
CA PHE A 326 -6.54 -7.65 -1.11
C PHE A 326 -7.73 -7.03 -0.33
N PRO A 327 -7.82 -5.69 -0.23
CA PRO A 327 -8.51 -5.00 0.87
C PRO A 327 -10.03 -4.95 0.72
N ALA A 328 -10.73 -5.05 1.86
CA ALA A 328 -12.16 -4.95 1.99
C ALA A 328 -12.57 -3.50 2.31
N SER A 329 -13.38 -2.88 1.44
CA SER A 329 -14.40 -1.91 1.84
C SER A 329 -15.47 -1.75 0.77
N ILE A 330 -16.19 -2.85 0.52
CA ILE A 330 -17.61 -2.80 0.19
C ILE A 330 -18.20 -3.92 1.05
N SER A 331 -19.03 -3.58 2.04
CA SER A 331 -19.82 -4.57 2.78
C SER A 331 -20.92 -5.08 1.85
N THR A 332 -20.56 -5.90 0.87
CA THR A 332 -21.50 -6.88 0.34
C THR A 332 -21.77 -7.86 1.47
N GLY A 333 -23.03 -8.24 1.70
CA GLY A 333 -23.40 -9.18 2.76
C GLY A 333 -22.61 -10.51 2.66
N LYS A 334 -22.88 -11.46 3.55
CA LYS A 334 -22.38 -12.84 3.37
C LYS A 334 -23.01 -13.43 2.10
N ILE A 335 -22.43 -13.15 0.95
CA ILE A 335 -22.85 -13.68 -0.33
C ILE A 335 -22.03 -14.95 -0.56
N ASP A 336 -22.74 -16.05 -0.76
CA ASP A 336 -22.16 -17.35 -1.02
C ASP A 336 -21.68 -17.40 -2.47
N PRO A 337 -20.40 -17.67 -2.76
CA PRO A 337 -19.92 -17.76 -4.14
C PRO A 337 -20.55 -18.91 -4.95
N GLU A 338 -21.15 -19.90 -4.29
CA GLU A 338 -21.95 -20.94 -4.95
C GLU A 338 -23.39 -20.46 -5.24
N HIS A 339 -23.83 -19.37 -4.61
CA HIS A 339 -25.16 -18.77 -4.75
C HIS A 339 -25.04 -17.23 -4.73
N PRO A 340 -24.49 -16.60 -5.79
CA PRO A 340 -24.05 -15.21 -5.76
C PRO A 340 -25.18 -14.16 -5.67
N GLY A 341 -26.44 -14.60 -5.70
CA GLY A 341 -27.62 -13.73 -5.72
C GLY A 341 -27.86 -13.14 -7.11
N GLU A 342 -28.78 -12.18 -7.18
CA GLU A 342 -29.17 -11.51 -8.44
C GLU A 342 -28.63 -10.07 -8.55
N ASP A 343 -28.00 -9.53 -7.51
CA ASP A 343 -27.48 -8.14 -7.51
C ASP A 343 -26.21 -8.04 -8.37
N PRO A 344 -26.22 -7.29 -9.49
CA PRO A 344 -25.07 -7.16 -10.37
C PRO A 344 -23.82 -6.62 -9.66
N ALA A 345 -23.98 -5.64 -8.77
CA ALA A 345 -22.86 -5.02 -8.08
C ALA A 345 -22.19 -6.00 -7.11
N ALA A 346 -23.00 -6.84 -6.46
CA ALA A 346 -22.52 -7.89 -5.58
C ALA A 346 -21.75 -9.00 -6.33
N ILE A 347 -22.31 -9.47 -7.46
CA ILE A 347 -21.70 -10.48 -8.32
C ILE A 347 -20.32 -10.00 -8.81
N ILE A 348 -20.26 -8.77 -9.35
CA ILE A 348 -19.02 -8.14 -9.84
C ILE A 348 -18.01 -7.95 -8.71
N ALA A 349 -18.43 -7.40 -7.57
CA ALA A 349 -17.54 -7.20 -6.42
C ALA A 349 -16.97 -8.52 -5.88
N MET A 350 -17.78 -9.59 -5.86
CA MET A 350 -17.34 -10.91 -5.43
C MET A 350 -16.25 -11.47 -6.36
N ALA A 351 -16.47 -11.39 -7.67
CA ALA A 351 -15.52 -11.88 -8.66
C ALA A 351 -14.17 -11.13 -8.62
N VAL A 352 -14.21 -9.80 -8.55
CA VAL A 352 -13.00 -8.96 -8.40
C VAL A 352 -12.25 -9.33 -7.13
N ARG A 353 -12.97 -9.47 -6.02
CA ARG A 353 -12.40 -9.86 -4.74
C ARG A 353 -11.71 -11.22 -4.84
N MET A 354 -12.36 -12.23 -5.42
CA MET A 354 -11.77 -13.57 -5.58
C MET A 354 -10.53 -13.56 -6.49
N GLY A 355 -10.56 -12.79 -7.58
CA GLY A 355 -9.41 -12.62 -8.46
C GLY A 355 -8.23 -11.98 -7.73
N LEU A 356 -8.47 -10.88 -7.01
CA LEU A 356 -7.42 -10.17 -6.27
C LEU A 356 -6.87 -11.05 -5.14
N MET A 357 -7.73 -11.86 -4.52
CA MET A 357 -7.34 -12.78 -3.47
C MET A 357 -6.48 -13.97 -3.93
N GLY A 358 -6.20 -14.07 -5.23
CA GLY A 358 -5.58 -15.24 -5.82
C GLY A 358 -6.39 -16.52 -5.58
N GLN A 359 -7.69 -16.39 -5.29
CA GLN A 359 -8.60 -17.53 -5.07
C GLN A 359 -9.07 -18.17 -6.38
N VAL A 360 -8.84 -17.49 -7.49
CA VAL A 360 -8.99 -18.00 -8.85
C VAL A 360 -7.77 -18.86 -9.15
N ASP A 361 -7.92 -20.18 -9.03
CA ASP A 361 -6.92 -21.18 -9.37
C ASP A 361 -7.06 -21.64 -10.83
N ARG A 362 -6.48 -22.79 -11.22
CA ARG A 362 -6.57 -23.32 -12.59
C ARG A 362 -8.00 -23.58 -13.07
N THR A 363 -8.93 -23.78 -12.14
CA THR A 363 -10.34 -24.00 -12.46
C THR A 363 -11.11 -22.70 -12.69
N GLY A 364 -10.54 -21.55 -12.31
CA GLY A 364 -11.13 -20.21 -12.44
C GLY A 364 -12.04 -19.81 -11.27
N LEU A 365 -13.01 -18.92 -11.51
CA LEU A 365 -14.10 -18.64 -10.56
C LEU A 365 -15.02 -19.87 -10.42
N PRO A 366 -15.72 -20.05 -9.29
CA PRO A 366 -16.83 -21.00 -9.17
C PRO A 366 -17.81 -20.87 -10.34
N ALA A 367 -18.34 -22.00 -10.82
CA ALA A 367 -19.16 -22.03 -12.05
C ALA A 367 -20.36 -21.09 -11.94
N ALA A 368 -21.11 -21.16 -10.84
CA ALA A 368 -22.27 -20.30 -10.60
C ALA A 368 -21.94 -18.80 -10.67
N LEU A 369 -20.81 -18.38 -10.09
CA LEU A 369 -20.37 -16.98 -10.13
C LEU A 369 -19.87 -16.56 -11.52
N ARG A 370 -19.25 -17.47 -12.27
CA ARG A 370 -18.81 -17.21 -13.65
C ARG A 370 -19.99 -17.09 -14.60
N ASP A 371 -20.97 -17.95 -14.47
CA ASP A 371 -22.16 -17.96 -15.30
C ASP A 371 -22.98 -16.70 -15.02
N ALA A 372 -23.18 -16.33 -13.75
CA ALA A 372 -23.81 -15.06 -13.38
C ALA A 372 -23.08 -13.83 -13.96
N LEU A 373 -21.73 -13.83 -13.98
CA LEU A 373 -20.95 -12.76 -14.63
C LEU A 373 -21.13 -12.73 -16.16
N ARG A 374 -21.22 -13.90 -16.80
CA ARG A 374 -21.45 -13.99 -18.25
C ARG A 374 -22.86 -13.52 -18.61
N ASP A 375 -23.86 -13.91 -17.83
CA ASP A 375 -25.23 -13.46 -18.02
C ASP A 375 -25.32 -11.93 -17.91
N LEU A 376 -24.64 -11.31 -16.95
CA LEU A 376 -24.56 -9.85 -16.84
C LEU A 376 -23.86 -9.20 -18.03
N ALA A 377 -22.75 -9.80 -18.51
CA ALA A 377 -22.06 -9.31 -19.70
C ALA A 377 -22.92 -9.41 -20.97
N GLU A 378 -23.65 -10.52 -21.15
CA GLU A 378 -24.60 -10.71 -22.26
C GLU A 378 -25.79 -9.74 -22.19
N GLN A 379 -26.16 -9.31 -20.98
CA GLN A 379 -27.15 -8.26 -20.74
C GLN A 379 -26.59 -6.84 -20.97
N GLY A 380 -25.30 -6.71 -21.27
CA GLY A 380 -24.64 -5.45 -21.59
C GLY A 380 -24.05 -4.69 -20.40
N GLU A 381 -23.80 -5.35 -19.26
CA GLU A 381 -23.13 -4.72 -18.11
C GLU A 381 -21.60 -4.59 -18.34
N PRO A 382 -21.07 -3.38 -18.61
CA PRO A 382 -19.68 -3.20 -19.04
C PRO A 382 -18.67 -3.57 -17.95
N ALA A 383 -19.05 -3.43 -16.68
CA ALA A 383 -18.20 -3.83 -15.56
C ALA A 383 -18.02 -5.35 -15.47
N ALA A 384 -19.02 -6.15 -15.88
CA ALA A 384 -18.92 -7.60 -15.94
C ALA A 384 -17.95 -8.04 -17.06
N GLU A 385 -18.05 -7.43 -18.25
CA GLU A 385 -17.12 -7.67 -19.37
C GLU A 385 -15.67 -7.38 -18.99
N MET A 386 -15.43 -6.21 -18.36
CA MET A 386 -14.09 -5.82 -17.89
C MET A 386 -13.50 -6.83 -16.90
N VAL A 387 -14.33 -7.34 -15.99
CA VAL A 387 -13.89 -8.33 -14.99
C VAL A 387 -13.57 -9.67 -15.64
N LEU A 388 -14.36 -10.11 -16.62
CA LEU A 388 -14.07 -11.34 -17.37
C LEU A 388 -12.74 -11.24 -18.15
N ASP A 389 -12.51 -10.14 -18.90
CA ASP A 389 -11.24 -9.93 -19.62
C ASP A 389 -10.04 -9.88 -18.66
N TRP A 390 -10.19 -9.18 -17.53
CA TRP A 390 -9.14 -9.13 -16.50
C TRP A 390 -8.84 -10.51 -15.92
N LEU A 391 -9.86 -11.32 -15.62
CA LEU A 391 -9.69 -12.67 -15.08
C LEU A 391 -9.00 -13.61 -16.08
N ASP A 392 -9.33 -13.51 -17.37
CA ASP A 392 -8.68 -14.30 -18.43
C ASP A 392 -7.18 -13.96 -18.51
N ARG A 393 -6.82 -12.67 -18.44
CA ARG A 393 -5.40 -12.24 -18.39
C ARG A 393 -4.68 -12.77 -17.15
N VAL A 394 -5.33 -12.72 -15.99
CA VAL A 394 -4.77 -13.24 -14.73
C VAL A 394 -4.53 -14.75 -14.84
N LEU A 395 -5.48 -15.51 -15.38
CA LEU A 395 -5.37 -16.95 -15.59
C LEU A 395 -4.25 -17.31 -16.57
N LEU A 396 -4.19 -16.63 -17.72
CA LEU A 396 -3.14 -16.82 -18.73
C LEU A 396 -1.74 -16.52 -18.18
N SER A 397 -1.60 -15.46 -17.37
CA SER A 397 -0.32 -15.12 -16.73
C SER A 397 0.19 -16.20 -15.78
N LYS A 398 -0.72 -16.83 -15.01
CA LYS A 398 -0.40 -17.93 -14.09
C LYS A 398 -0.02 -19.22 -14.82
N LEU A 399 -0.70 -19.53 -15.93
CA LEU A 399 -0.35 -20.69 -16.76
C LEU A 399 1.03 -20.52 -17.41
N SER A 400 1.36 -19.31 -17.86
CA SER A 400 2.68 -19.02 -18.44
C SER A 400 3.81 -19.02 -17.42
N SER A 401 3.58 -18.58 -16.18
CA SER A 401 4.61 -18.62 -15.12
C SER A 401 4.96 -20.04 -14.69
N ASP A 402 3.97 -20.95 -14.68
CA ASP A 402 4.19 -22.35 -14.32
C ASP A 402 4.92 -23.11 -15.44
N ALA A 403 4.62 -22.83 -16.72
CA ALA A 403 5.25 -23.50 -17.87
C ALA A 403 6.74 -23.16 -18.07
N GLY A 404 7.20 -22.01 -17.54
CA GLY A 404 8.63 -21.66 -17.52
C GLY A 404 9.40 -22.23 -16.32
N SER A 405 8.72 -22.97 -15.43
CA SER A 405 9.29 -23.56 -14.21
C SER A 405 9.31 -25.09 -14.21
N ALA A 406 8.76 -25.72 -15.26
CA ALA A 406 8.87 -27.14 -15.57
C ALA A 406 9.94 -27.33 -16.65
#